data_AF-A0A7W0ZKH2-F1
#
_entry.id   AF-A0A7W0ZKH2-F1
#
_cell.length_a   1.000
_cell.length_b   1.000
_cell.length_c   1.000
_cell.angle_alpha   90.00
_cell.angle_beta   90.00
_cell.angle_gamma   90.00
#
_symmetry.space_group_name_H-M   'P 1'
#
loop_
_entity.id
_entity.type
_entity.pdbx_description
1 polymer ?
#
loop_
_entity_poly.entity_id
_entity_poly.type
_entity_poly.pdbx_seq_one_letter_code
_entity_poly.pdbx_strand_id
1 'polypeptide(L)'
;MNKVEAFVAQHLSVYEASFGRPVRALNFSDDRLADVLERLAREPGWCAFESALNQKTLRVYDMSVARVRLDSTTTYSYGAVSEEGLLQLGFSKDRRPDLGQVKISLASLDPLGMPLMTAVVSGQSADEPLYVPAIKRVQESVGRGGKLYVGDAKMAALATRAWLAASSDLYLCPLSGSQMAQTLFEALVEPALVGEVLLEEVFKPVESKEAEKELLAVGYQTRRRLRSEVGGQAIEWEESLYVVRSESYAGAEKERLEKRLLRAGEEIEKLNERRQGKKRLSEIEIKAAAQAVVHKHRCGELLEVEWEVTESRKAVRKYNARVAEERIDREVKVTVARNEQAIERKKNYSGWRVYGSNQKELELREAVLSYREQYQIEHSISRLKGRRLGLQPMYLQKEERITGLIHLLTLCVRELTLLEFVVRRELAKQGEQLKGIYSSQRGRQTRRPSAELILEAFCGISVTTVEVAGKQKRLLSELNEVQHRLLMLLNLPRSIYESLSCDFINPVPS
;
A
#
# COMPACT_ATOMS: atom_id res chain seq x y z
N MET A 1 22.22 -11.47 15.29
CA MET A 1 23.19 -12.52 14.93
C MET A 1 22.62 -13.31 13.77
N ASN A 2 23.30 -13.32 12.63
CA ASN A 2 22.83 -13.95 11.39
C ASN A 2 22.72 -15.46 11.54
N LYS A 3 21.53 -15.99 11.27
CA LYS A 3 21.23 -17.43 11.36
C LYS A 3 21.49 -18.16 10.04
N VAL A 4 21.78 -17.45 8.95
CA VAL A 4 21.99 -17.99 7.60
C VAL A 4 23.30 -18.76 7.52
N GLU A 5 24.41 -18.23 8.05
CA GLU A 5 25.69 -18.97 8.05
C GLU A 5 25.58 -20.31 8.78
N ALA A 6 25.04 -20.30 10.00
CA ALA A 6 24.81 -21.51 10.78
C ALA A 6 23.83 -22.48 10.09
N PHE A 7 22.78 -21.95 9.46
CA PHE A 7 21.84 -22.75 8.67
C PHE A 7 22.54 -23.41 7.47
N VAL A 8 23.33 -22.65 6.69
CA VAL A 8 24.05 -23.18 5.53
C VAL A 8 25.10 -24.21 5.95
N ALA A 9 25.79 -24.00 7.07
CA ALA A 9 26.75 -24.96 7.61
C ALA A 9 26.14 -26.36 7.85
N GLN A 10 24.85 -26.42 8.23
CA GLN A 10 24.12 -27.68 8.42
C GLN A 10 23.62 -28.31 7.12
N HIS A 11 23.67 -27.59 5.99
CA HIS A 11 23.09 -27.99 4.71
C HIS A 11 24.09 -27.88 3.53
N LEU A 12 25.40 -27.86 3.80
CA LEU A 12 26.43 -27.64 2.77
C LEU A 12 26.30 -28.58 1.57
N SER A 13 26.10 -29.87 1.83
CA SER A 13 25.95 -30.89 0.79
C SER A 13 24.80 -30.63 -0.19
N VAL A 14 23.72 -29.99 0.29
CA VAL A 14 22.57 -29.60 -0.54
C VAL A 14 22.91 -28.38 -1.39
N TYR A 15 23.56 -27.38 -0.81
CA TYR A 15 23.96 -26.17 -1.55
C TYR A 15 25.05 -26.46 -2.58
N GLU A 16 26.04 -27.29 -2.25
CA GLU A 16 27.10 -27.69 -3.19
C GLU A 16 26.53 -28.44 -4.39
N ALA A 17 25.61 -29.37 -4.15
CA ALA A 17 24.90 -30.07 -5.20
C ALA A 17 24.05 -29.10 -6.05
N SER A 18 23.35 -28.17 -5.41
CA SER A 18 22.49 -27.20 -6.10
C SER A 18 23.28 -26.17 -6.93
N PHE A 19 24.44 -25.72 -6.44
CA PHE A 19 25.29 -24.75 -7.14
C PHE A 19 26.29 -25.39 -8.11
N GLY A 20 26.48 -26.71 -8.06
CA GLY A 20 27.46 -27.42 -8.86
C GLY A 20 28.91 -27.01 -8.58
N ARG A 21 29.19 -26.50 -7.37
CA ARG A 21 30.53 -26.04 -6.96
C ARG A 21 30.69 -26.11 -5.43
N PRO A 22 31.93 -26.17 -4.91
CA PRO A 22 32.17 -26.14 -3.47
C PRO A 22 31.61 -24.88 -2.82
N VAL A 23 31.00 -25.04 -1.65
CA VAL A 23 30.34 -23.99 -0.89
C VAL A 23 30.84 -24.05 0.54
N ARG A 24 31.23 -22.91 1.10
CA ARG A 24 31.64 -22.81 2.50
C ARG A 24 30.58 -22.03 3.26
N ALA A 25 30.40 -22.35 4.54
CA ALA A 25 29.52 -21.57 5.43
C ALA A 25 29.89 -20.07 5.40
N LEU A 26 31.19 -19.77 5.38
CA LEU A 26 31.72 -18.41 5.29
C LEU A 26 31.31 -17.64 4.01
N ASN A 27 30.80 -18.31 2.97
CA ASN A 27 30.22 -17.63 1.82
C ASN A 27 28.90 -16.89 2.16
N PHE A 28 28.31 -17.19 3.32
CA PHE A 28 27.03 -16.65 3.81
C PHE A 28 27.19 -15.88 5.13
N SER A 29 28.42 -15.47 5.46
CA SER A 29 28.70 -14.67 6.65
C SER A 29 28.13 -13.26 6.56
N ASP A 30 28.07 -12.58 7.69
CA ASP A 30 27.64 -11.17 7.77
C ASP A 30 28.51 -10.23 6.93
N ASP A 31 29.82 -10.49 6.83
CA ASP A 31 30.73 -9.71 6.00
C ASP A 31 30.38 -9.85 4.51
N ARG A 32 30.06 -11.07 4.06
CA ARG A 32 29.62 -11.31 2.67
C ARG A 32 28.29 -10.67 2.37
N LEU A 33 27.36 -10.72 3.34
CA LEU A 33 26.10 -9.99 3.20
C LEU A 33 26.37 -8.49 3.08
N ALA A 34 27.21 -7.91 3.95
CA ALA A 34 27.58 -6.51 3.90
C ALA A 34 28.16 -6.09 2.53
N ASP A 35 29.09 -6.87 1.97
CA ASP A 35 29.65 -6.64 0.63
C ASP A 35 28.55 -6.58 -0.45
N VAL A 36 27.59 -7.52 -0.39
CA VAL A 36 26.48 -7.60 -1.35
C VAL A 36 25.56 -6.38 -1.19
N LEU A 37 25.20 -6.00 0.04
CA LEU A 37 24.34 -4.84 0.29
C LEU A 37 25.01 -3.56 -0.21
N GLU A 38 26.29 -3.35 0.11
CA GLU A 38 27.05 -2.18 -0.35
C GLU A 38 27.16 -2.13 -1.88
N ARG A 39 27.24 -3.28 -2.56
CA ARG A 39 27.23 -3.33 -4.02
C ARG A 39 25.84 -3.02 -4.60
N LEU A 40 24.78 -3.54 -4.01
CA LEU A 40 23.40 -3.30 -4.44
C LEU A 40 22.95 -1.85 -4.20
N ALA A 41 23.58 -1.14 -3.27
CA ALA A 41 23.28 0.26 -2.98
C ALA A 41 23.86 1.26 -3.97
N ARG A 42 24.84 0.86 -4.80
CA ARG A 42 25.58 1.78 -5.67
C ARG A 42 24.75 2.19 -6.88
N GLU A 43 24.56 3.50 -7.02
CA GLU A 43 24.06 4.11 -8.26
C GLU A 43 25.22 4.57 -9.15
N PRO A 44 25.08 4.55 -10.50
CA PRO A 44 23.91 4.12 -11.28
C PRO A 44 23.83 2.59 -11.49
N GLY A 45 24.68 1.81 -10.82
CA GLY A 45 24.82 0.36 -11.03
C GLY A 45 23.53 -0.43 -10.75
N TRP A 46 22.81 -0.06 -9.69
CA TRP A 46 21.50 -0.63 -9.38
C TRP A 46 20.47 -0.35 -10.47
N CYS A 47 20.31 0.91 -10.90
CA CYS A 47 19.40 1.27 -11.98
C CYS A 47 19.64 0.45 -13.26
N ALA A 48 20.91 0.33 -13.68
CA ALA A 48 21.28 -0.44 -14.87
C ALA A 48 20.97 -1.94 -14.70
N PHE A 49 21.25 -2.50 -13.52
CA PHE A 49 20.94 -3.90 -13.20
C PHE A 49 19.44 -4.16 -13.18
N GLU A 50 18.65 -3.32 -12.50
CA GLU A 50 17.20 -3.44 -12.41
C GLU A 50 16.55 -3.38 -13.80
N SER A 51 17.00 -2.45 -14.65
CA SER A 51 16.53 -2.32 -16.03
C SER A 51 16.87 -3.55 -16.89
N ALA A 52 18.11 -4.03 -16.84
CA ALA A 52 18.50 -5.24 -17.57
C ALA A 52 17.72 -6.47 -17.09
N LEU A 53 17.49 -6.58 -15.78
CA LEU A 53 16.71 -7.68 -15.20
C LEU A 53 15.25 -7.61 -15.64
N ASN A 54 14.63 -6.43 -15.63
CA ASN A 54 13.28 -6.18 -16.18
C ASN A 54 13.17 -6.67 -17.61
N GLN A 55 14.03 -6.21 -18.52
CA GLN A 55 14.01 -6.61 -19.92
C GLN A 55 14.14 -8.12 -20.08
N LYS A 56 15.07 -8.74 -19.32
CA LYS A 56 15.28 -10.20 -19.37
C LYS A 56 14.04 -10.96 -18.90
N THR A 57 13.45 -10.60 -17.76
CA THR A 57 12.26 -11.27 -17.22
C THR A 57 11.06 -11.11 -18.15
N LEU A 58 10.79 -9.91 -18.63
CA LEU A 58 9.67 -9.66 -19.55
C LEU A 58 9.79 -10.49 -20.83
N ARG A 59 11.01 -10.59 -21.38
CA ARG A 59 11.29 -11.44 -22.55
C ARG A 59 11.15 -12.92 -22.25
N VAL A 60 11.73 -13.42 -21.15
CA VAL A 60 11.74 -14.85 -20.80
C VAL A 60 10.33 -15.37 -20.53
N TYR A 61 9.51 -14.56 -19.87
CA TYR A 61 8.15 -14.94 -19.50
C TYR A 61 7.09 -14.47 -20.48
N ASP A 62 7.48 -13.81 -21.58
CA ASP A 62 6.58 -13.24 -22.60
C ASP A 62 5.47 -12.38 -21.98
N MET A 63 5.88 -11.36 -21.23
CA MET A 63 4.99 -10.51 -20.45
C MET A 63 4.81 -9.15 -21.11
N SER A 64 3.55 -8.76 -21.33
CA SER A 64 3.20 -7.41 -21.79
C SER A 64 3.14 -6.43 -20.62
N VAL A 65 3.65 -5.22 -20.85
CA VAL A 65 3.61 -4.12 -19.86
C VAL A 65 2.57 -3.10 -20.30
N ALA A 66 1.31 -3.37 -19.97
CA ALA A 66 0.20 -2.47 -20.26
C ALA A 66 -0.08 -1.47 -19.12
N ARG A 67 0.10 -1.91 -17.86
CA ARG A 67 -0.25 -1.11 -16.68
C ARG A 67 0.82 -1.22 -15.60
N VAL A 68 1.18 -0.07 -15.03
CA VAL A 68 2.18 0.06 -13.97
C VAL A 68 1.56 0.83 -12.81
N ARG A 69 1.71 0.31 -11.60
CA ARG A 69 1.24 0.97 -10.38
C ARG A 69 2.39 1.66 -9.68
N LEU A 70 2.18 2.88 -9.21
CA LEU A 70 3.13 3.61 -8.38
C LEU A 70 2.54 3.84 -7.00
N ASP A 71 3.35 3.56 -5.98
CA ASP A 71 3.07 3.91 -4.60
C ASP A 71 4.38 4.12 -3.86
N SER A 72 4.31 4.85 -2.75
CA SER A 72 5.43 5.02 -1.84
C SER A 72 5.10 4.44 -0.48
N THR A 73 6.10 3.97 0.23
CA THR A 73 5.97 3.58 1.62
C THR A 73 7.14 4.11 2.42
N THR A 74 6.98 4.28 3.73
CA THR A 74 8.09 4.63 4.62
C THR A 74 8.41 3.43 5.49
N THR A 75 9.66 3.22 5.87
CA THR A 75 10.05 2.30 6.94
C THR A 75 10.99 3.03 7.89
N TYR A 76 11.15 2.50 9.10
CA TYR A 76 12.01 3.09 10.13
C TYR A 76 13.29 2.26 10.33
N SER A 77 14.34 2.95 10.79
CA SER A 77 15.60 2.35 11.23
C SER A 77 15.96 2.83 12.63
N TYR A 78 16.71 2.00 13.35
CA TYR A 78 17.39 2.36 14.60
C TYR A 78 18.78 2.97 14.36
N GLY A 79 19.14 3.24 13.10
CA GLY A 79 20.33 4.02 12.74
C GLY A 79 20.24 5.48 13.18
N ALA A 80 21.38 6.15 13.21
CA ALA A 80 21.47 7.57 13.55
C ALA A 80 20.76 8.45 12.51
N VAL A 81 20.05 9.48 12.96
CA VAL A 81 19.41 10.49 12.12
C VAL A 81 20.43 11.58 11.76
N SER A 82 20.44 12.01 10.49
CA SER A 82 21.29 13.09 10.00
C SER A 82 20.53 13.98 9.02
N GLU A 83 20.69 15.31 9.13
CA GLU A 83 19.99 16.29 8.27
C GLU A 83 20.36 16.18 6.78
N GLU A 84 21.54 15.67 6.47
CA GLU A 84 22.00 15.44 5.09
C GLU A 84 21.88 13.97 4.68
N GLY A 85 21.46 13.10 5.62
CA GLY A 85 21.40 11.66 5.43
C GLY A 85 20.08 11.14 4.86
N LEU A 86 20.09 9.85 4.52
CA LEU A 86 18.92 9.06 4.18
C LEU A 86 17.95 8.91 5.36
N LEU A 87 18.47 8.78 6.58
CA LEU A 87 17.62 8.63 7.77
C LEU A 87 17.25 10.00 8.36
N GLN A 88 15.99 10.41 8.15
CA GLN A 88 15.45 11.66 8.70
C GLN A 88 14.10 11.46 9.37
N LEU A 89 13.79 12.33 10.33
CA LEU A 89 12.46 12.37 10.94
C LEU A 89 11.44 12.83 9.90
N GLY A 90 10.29 12.17 9.86
CA GLY A 90 9.28 12.43 8.84
C GLY A 90 7.98 11.70 9.11
N PHE A 91 7.08 11.74 8.14
CA PHE A 91 5.81 11.04 8.25
C PHE A 91 6.04 9.52 8.32
N SER A 92 5.61 8.91 9.42
CA SER A 92 5.76 7.47 9.65
C SER A 92 4.44 6.73 9.36
N LYS A 93 4.39 5.95 8.27
CA LYS A 93 3.29 5.00 7.99
C LYS A 93 3.21 3.86 9.04
N ASP A 94 4.29 3.59 9.78
CA ASP A 94 4.37 2.48 10.75
C ASP A 94 4.20 2.92 12.22
N ARG A 95 3.68 4.14 12.45
CA ARG A 95 3.44 4.72 13.79
C ARG A 95 4.68 4.79 14.71
N ARG A 96 5.86 5.01 14.13
CA ARG A 96 7.14 5.26 14.81
C ARG A 96 7.79 6.58 14.36
N PRO A 97 7.13 7.74 14.60
CA PRO A 97 7.68 9.04 14.22
C PRO A 97 8.92 9.44 15.05
N ASP A 98 9.21 8.69 16.12
CA ASP A 98 10.37 8.84 17.00
C ASP A 98 11.68 8.35 16.37
N LEU A 99 11.61 7.60 15.27
CA LEU A 99 12.77 6.99 14.62
C LEU A 99 13.08 7.62 13.25
N GLY A 100 14.32 7.46 12.80
CA GLY A 100 14.74 7.83 11.45
C GLY A 100 13.94 7.05 10.40
N GLN A 101 13.30 7.78 9.50
CA GLN A 101 12.51 7.23 8.42
C GLN A 101 13.34 7.16 7.13
N VAL A 102 13.07 6.13 6.33
CA VAL A 102 13.48 6.02 4.93
C VAL A 102 12.25 5.77 4.08
N LYS A 103 12.19 6.39 2.91
CA LYS A 103 11.08 6.25 1.97
C LYS A 103 11.49 5.37 0.80
N ILE A 104 10.57 4.50 0.42
CA ILE A 104 10.71 3.55 -0.69
C ILE A 104 9.63 3.90 -1.70
N SER A 105 10.02 4.37 -2.87
CA SER A 105 9.14 4.52 -4.03
C SER A 105 9.23 3.25 -4.88
N LEU A 106 8.08 2.65 -5.17
CA LEU A 106 7.98 1.43 -5.95
C LEU A 106 7.10 1.66 -7.17
N ALA A 107 7.54 1.15 -8.31
CA ALA A 107 6.70 0.92 -9.47
C ALA A 107 6.56 -0.58 -9.70
N SER A 108 5.33 -1.08 -9.82
CA SER A 108 5.06 -2.51 -10.02
C SER A 108 4.22 -2.79 -11.25
N LEU A 109 4.50 -3.91 -11.90
CA LEU A 109 3.74 -4.40 -13.05
C LEU A 109 2.41 -4.99 -12.60
N ASP A 110 1.31 -4.47 -13.13
CA ASP A 110 -0.03 -5.02 -12.92
C ASP A 110 -0.31 -6.15 -13.93
N PRO A 111 -1.08 -7.19 -13.58
CA PRO A 111 -1.67 -7.51 -12.27
C PRO A 111 -0.74 -8.30 -11.33
N LEU A 112 0.54 -8.49 -11.69
CA LEU A 112 1.45 -9.37 -10.95
C LEU A 112 1.92 -8.77 -9.62
N GLY A 113 1.98 -7.44 -9.52
CA GLY A 113 2.65 -6.75 -8.42
C GLY A 113 4.18 -6.82 -8.49
N MET A 114 4.76 -7.31 -9.60
CA MET A 114 6.20 -7.49 -9.77
C MET A 114 6.92 -6.13 -9.78
N PRO A 115 7.90 -5.89 -8.89
CA PRO A 115 8.68 -4.65 -8.90
C PRO A 115 9.41 -4.43 -10.23
N LEU A 116 9.18 -3.28 -10.84
CA LEU A 116 9.89 -2.76 -12.03
C LEU A 116 10.87 -1.66 -11.67
N MET A 117 10.59 -0.87 -10.63
CA MET A 117 11.48 0.18 -10.16
C MET A 117 11.45 0.24 -8.65
N THR A 118 12.64 0.32 -8.04
CA THR A 118 12.84 0.63 -6.63
C THR A 118 13.75 1.84 -6.46
N ALA A 119 13.24 2.88 -5.80
CA ALA A 119 14.01 4.04 -5.39
C ALA A 119 13.91 4.24 -3.88
N VAL A 120 15.08 4.42 -3.26
CA VAL A 120 15.23 4.67 -1.82
C VAL A 120 15.61 6.13 -1.64
N VAL A 121 14.79 6.88 -0.93
CA VAL A 121 14.99 8.32 -0.69
C VAL A 121 14.79 8.66 0.79
N SER A 122 15.27 9.84 1.20
CA SER A 122 15.20 10.25 2.60
C SER A 122 13.75 10.35 3.09
N GLY A 123 13.48 9.96 4.33
CA GLY A 123 12.13 9.69 4.82
C GLY A 123 11.16 10.89 4.87
N GLN A 124 11.70 12.10 5.03
CA GLN A 124 11.01 13.40 5.00
C GLN A 124 10.63 13.88 3.58
N SER A 125 11.21 13.29 2.53
CA SER A 125 10.98 13.70 1.13
C SER A 125 9.50 13.72 0.78
N ALA A 126 9.02 14.67 -0.02
CA ALA A 126 7.65 14.66 -0.54
C ALA A 126 7.46 13.54 -1.60
N ASP A 127 6.24 13.04 -1.81
CA ASP A 127 5.99 12.01 -2.85
C ASP A 127 5.87 12.60 -4.25
N GLU A 128 5.25 13.78 -4.38
CA GLU A 128 5.00 14.46 -5.67
C GLU A 128 6.22 14.53 -6.61
N PRO A 129 7.42 14.93 -6.17
CA PRO A 129 8.58 15.00 -7.07
C PRO A 129 9.14 13.63 -7.48
N LEU A 130 8.67 12.53 -6.87
CA LEU A 130 9.21 11.18 -7.10
C LEU A 130 8.55 10.46 -8.28
N TYR A 131 7.33 10.82 -8.68
CA TYR A 131 6.59 10.08 -9.72
C TYR A 131 7.23 10.18 -11.11
N VAL A 132 7.58 11.38 -11.58
CA VAL A 132 8.17 11.55 -12.92
C VAL A 132 9.54 10.84 -13.03
N PRO A 133 10.48 11.01 -12.07
CA PRO A 133 11.71 10.21 -12.07
C PRO A 133 11.45 8.69 -12.05
N ALA A 134 10.46 8.24 -11.28
CA ALA A 134 10.09 6.84 -11.23
C ALA A 134 9.60 6.29 -12.57
N ILE A 135 8.74 7.05 -13.24
CA ILE A 135 8.22 6.68 -14.55
C ILE A 135 9.35 6.65 -15.60
N LYS A 136 10.27 7.62 -15.58
CA LYS A 136 11.44 7.62 -16.48
C LYS A 136 12.27 6.34 -16.34
N ARG A 137 12.57 5.92 -15.10
CA ARG A 137 13.30 4.65 -14.84
C ARG A 137 12.54 3.42 -15.33
N VAL A 138 11.22 3.41 -15.20
CA VAL A 138 10.38 2.34 -15.77
C VAL A 138 10.48 2.37 -17.30
N GLN A 139 10.38 3.54 -17.94
CA GLN A 139 10.50 3.68 -19.40
C GLN A 139 11.86 3.19 -19.94
N GLU A 140 12.95 3.37 -19.20
CA GLU A 140 14.26 2.80 -19.56
C GLU A 140 14.24 1.27 -19.63
N SER A 141 13.38 0.63 -18.83
CA SER A 141 13.24 -0.83 -18.77
C SER A 141 12.25 -1.38 -19.80
N VAL A 142 11.13 -0.68 -20.03
CA VAL A 142 9.98 -1.23 -20.76
C VAL A 142 9.64 -0.46 -22.04
N GLY A 143 10.37 0.60 -22.35
CA GLY A 143 10.07 1.53 -23.46
C GLY A 143 9.06 2.62 -23.06
N ARG A 144 9.05 3.70 -23.86
CA ARG A 144 8.17 4.87 -23.69
C ARG A 144 6.83 4.68 -24.40
N GLY A 145 5.79 5.31 -23.86
CA GLY A 145 4.48 5.45 -24.50
C GLY A 145 3.58 4.22 -24.40
N GLY A 146 2.28 4.45 -24.30
CA GLY A 146 1.25 3.41 -24.33
C GLY A 146 1.04 2.63 -23.02
N LYS A 147 1.67 3.03 -21.90
CA LYS A 147 1.49 2.37 -20.59
C LYS A 147 0.56 3.19 -19.71
N LEU A 148 -0.36 2.51 -19.04
CA LEU A 148 -1.23 3.13 -18.04
C LEU A 148 -0.57 3.13 -16.66
N TYR A 149 -0.21 4.32 -16.19
CA TYR A 149 0.31 4.54 -14.85
C TYR A 149 -0.82 4.83 -13.87
N VAL A 150 -0.94 4.01 -12.82
CA VAL A 150 -1.98 4.14 -11.79
C VAL A 150 -1.32 4.52 -10.47
N GLY A 151 -1.83 5.54 -9.79
CA GLY A 151 -1.23 6.03 -8.54
C GLY A 151 -2.23 6.75 -7.65
N ASP A 152 -1.74 7.22 -6.51
CA ASP A 152 -2.54 7.98 -5.55
C ASP A 152 -2.83 9.43 -6.04
N ALA A 153 -3.47 10.21 -5.18
CA ALA A 153 -3.84 11.60 -5.50
C ALA A 153 -2.63 12.52 -5.67
N LYS A 154 -1.46 12.20 -5.11
CA LYS A 154 -0.26 13.04 -5.26
C LYS A 154 0.33 12.90 -6.66
N MET A 155 0.18 11.74 -7.29
CA MET A 155 0.50 11.55 -8.70
C MET A 155 -0.34 12.45 -9.63
N ALA A 156 -1.53 12.87 -9.20
CA ALA A 156 -2.46 13.66 -10.00
C ALA A 156 -2.03 15.13 -10.22
N ALA A 157 -0.88 15.56 -9.69
CA ALA A 157 -0.32 16.89 -9.95
C ALA A 157 -0.34 17.20 -11.46
N LEU A 158 -0.74 18.43 -11.82
CA LEU A 158 -0.88 18.83 -13.22
C LEU A 158 0.41 18.64 -14.01
N ALA A 159 1.57 18.95 -13.40
CA ALA A 159 2.87 18.74 -14.01
C ALA A 159 3.16 17.26 -14.33
N THR A 160 2.80 16.34 -13.45
CA THR A 160 2.96 14.89 -13.67
C THR A 160 2.06 14.39 -14.80
N ARG A 161 0.78 14.80 -14.79
CA ARG A 161 -0.19 14.44 -15.85
C ARG A 161 0.19 15.02 -17.21
N ALA A 162 0.66 16.28 -17.22
CA ALA A 162 1.20 16.94 -18.40
C ALA A 162 2.41 16.17 -18.97
N TRP A 163 3.35 15.82 -18.09
CA TRP A 163 4.54 15.07 -18.49
C TRP A 163 4.21 13.69 -19.06
N LEU A 164 3.26 12.95 -18.46
CA LEU A 164 2.78 11.67 -18.97
C LEU A 164 2.10 11.81 -20.35
N ALA A 165 1.25 12.83 -20.51
CA ALA A 165 0.64 13.12 -21.80
C ALA A 165 1.70 13.43 -22.88
N ALA A 166 2.73 14.21 -22.54
CA ALA A 166 3.85 14.50 -23.44
C ALA A 166 4.69 13.26 -23.79
N SER A 167 4.83 12.31 -22.85
CA SER A 167 5.54 11.05 -23.11
C SER A 167 4.69 10.01 -23.86
N SER A 168 3.47 10.38 -24.28
CA SER A 168 2.48 9.48 -24.89
C SER A 168 2.11 8.30 -23.99
N ASP A 169 2.31 8.44 -22.67
CA ASP A 169 1.85 7.48 -21.67
C ASP A 169 0.50 7.89 -21.11
N LEU A 170 -0.14 6.93 -20.46
CA LEU A 170 -1.48 7.07 -19.93
C LEU A 170 -1.44 7.16 -18.40
N TYR A 171 -2.42 7.82 -17.79
CA TYR A 171 -2.57 7.84 -16.34
C TYR A 171 -3.98 7.53 -15.88
N LEU A 172 -4.11 7.03 -14.66
CA LEU A 172 -5.36 6.98 -13.91
C LEU A 172 -5.07 7.30 -12.44
N CYS A 173 -5.64 8.38 -11.94
CA CYS A 173 -5.43 8.83 -10.56
C CYS A 173 -6.66 9.54 -9.99
N PRO A 174 -6.91 9.43 -8.67
CA PRO A 174 -7.95 10.23 -8.02
C PRO A 174 -7.54 11.70 -8.01
N LEU A 175 -8.50 12.59 -8.25
CA LEU A 175 -8.30 14.03 -8.16
C LEU A 175 -8.72 14.49 -6.76
N SER A 176 -7.76 14.98 -5.96
CA SER A 176 -8.04 15.53 -4.64
C SER A 176 -8.32 17.03 -4.69
N GLY A 177 -8.62 17.63 -3.53
CA GLY A 177 -8.88 19.07 -3.40
C GLY A 177 -7.76 19.98 -3.90
N SER A 178 -6.51 19.49 -3.96
CA SER A 178 -5.38 20.24 -4.53
C SER A 178 -5.35 20.23 -6.07
N GLN A 179 -5.98 19.24 -6.71
CA GLN A 179 -6.09 19.17 -8.17
C GLN A 179 -7.45 19.62 -8.70
N MET A 180 -8.48 19.60 -7.85
CA MET A 180 -9.86 19.92 -8.20
C MET A 180 -10.47 20.78 -7.10
N ALA A 181 -10.83 22.01 -7.44
CA ALA A 181 -11.55 22.89 -6.53
C ALA A 181 -12.88 22.24 -6.09
N GLN A 182 -13.26 22.47 -4.84
CA GLN A 182 -14.49 21.92 -4.26
C GLN A 182 -15.73 22.28 -5.08
N THR A 183 -15.80 23.49 -5.62
CA THR A 183 -16.90 23.96 -6.48
C THR A 183 -17.00 23.16 -7.78
N LEU A 184 -15.86 22.79 -8.38
CA LEU A 184 -15.84 21.95 -9.57
C LEU A 184 -16.23 20.50 -9.24
N PHE A 185 -15.77 19.99 -8.09
CA PHE A 185 -16.20 18.67 -7.62
C PHE A 185 -17.72 18.61 -7.41
N GLU A 186 -18.29 19.62 -6.74
CA GLU A 186 -19.74 19.72 -6.53
C GLU A 186 -20.48 19.83 -7.85
N ALA A 187 -20.02 20.65 -8.80
CA ALA A 187 -20.62 20.76 -10.13
C ALA A 187 -20.61 19.45 -10.94
N LEU A 188 -19.66 18.55 -10.66
CA LEU A 188 -19.61 17.21 -11.26
C LEU A 188 -20.51 16.20 -10.53
N VAL A 189 -20.71 16.35 -9.23
CA VAL A 189 -21.54 15.40 -8.45
C VAL A 189 -23.02 15.78 -8.50
N GLU A 190 -23.35 17.07 -8.54
CA GLU A 190 -24.73 17.56 -8.49
C GLU A 190 -25.65 16.92 -9.54
N PRO A 191 -25.28 16.85 -10.84
CA PRO A 191 -26.13 16.22 -11.86
C PRO A 191 -26.48 14.76 -11.54
N ALA A 192 -25.57 14.05 -10.87
CA ALA A 192 -25.81 12.68 -10.44
C ALA A 192 -26.72 12.58 -9.22
N LEU A 193 -26.72 13.58 -8.33
CA LEU A 193 -27.61 13.65 -7.18
C LEU A 193 -29.05 13.97 -7.57
N VAL A 194 -29.23 14.84 -8.57
CA VAL A 194 -30.57 15.25 -9.05
C VAL A 194 -31.11 14.36 -10.18
N GLY A 195 -30.33 13.38 -10.66
CA GLY A 195 -30.75 12.43 -11.68
C GLY A 195 -30.72 12.98 -13.13
N GLU A 196 -29.95 14.02 -13.38
CA GLU A 196 -29.74 14.60 -14.72
C GLU A 196 -28.81 13.76 -15.60
N VAL A 197 -27.99 12.91 -15.01
CA VAL A 197 -27.09 11.98 -15.70
C VAL A 197 -27.46 10.53 -15.39
N LEU A 198 -27.36 9.67 -16.40
CA LEU A 198 -27.52 8.23 -16.22
C LEU A 198 -26.27 7.67 -15.54
N LEU A 199 -26.46 6.95 -14.44
CA LEU A 199 -25.38 6.28 -13.73
C LEU A 199 -25.25 4.84 -14.21
N GLU A 200 -24.05 4.47 -14.60
CA GLU A 200 -23.67 3.10 -14.89
C GLU A 200 -23.33 2.36 -13.60
N GLU A 201 -23.77 1.10 -13.51
CA GLU A 201 -23.51 0.22 -12.38
C GLU A 201 -22.26 -0.63 -12.63
N VAL A 202 -21.31 -0.60 -11.68
CA VAL A 202 -20.10 -1.40 -11.73
C VAL A 202 -20.18 -2.52 -10.70
N PHE A 203 -20.28 -3.76 -11.19
CA PHE A 203 -20.34 -4.96 -10.35
C PHE A 203 -18.98 -5.63 -10.19
N LYS A 204 -18.83 -6.35 -9.09
CA LYS A 204 -17.65 -7.18 -8.81
C LYS A 204 -17.51 -8.28 -9.85
N PRO A 205 -16.28 -8.57 -10.33
CA PRO A 205 -16.04 -9.74 -11.16
C PRO A 205 -16.46 -11.01 -10.40
N VAL A 206 -17.35 -11.80 -10.98
CA VAL A 206 -17.88 -13.00 -10.36
C VAL A 206 -17.06 -14.22 -10.80
N GLU A 207 -16.51 -14.99 -9.87
CA GLU A 207 -15.67 -16.17 -10.17
C GLU A 207 -16.48 -17.45 -10.46
N SER A 208 -17.78 -17.49 -10.14
CA SER A 208 -18.71 -18.60 -10.39
C SER A 208 -20.10 -18.08 -10.79
N LYS A 209 -20.86 -18.83 -11.61
CA LYS A 209 -22.20 -18.43 -12.07
C LYS A 209 -23.24 -18.29 -10.95
N GLU A 210 -22.95 -18.81 -9.75
CA GLU A 210 -23.87 -18.87 -8.60
C GLU A 210 -23.61 -17.78 -7.56
N ALA A 211 -22.56 -16.97 -7.72
CA ALA A 211 -22.25 -15.91 -6.76
C ALA A 211 -23.10 -14.66 -7.04
N GLU A 212 -23.63 -14.08 -5.95
CA GLU A 212 -24.41 -12.85 -6.01
C GLU A 212 -23.60 -11.68 -6.60
N LYS A 213 -24.24 -10.91 -7.47
CA LYS A 213 -23.64 -9.69 -8.05
C LYS A 213 -23.54 -8.62 -6.97
N GLU A 214 -22.35 -8.44 -6.43
CA GLU A 214 -22.06 -7.35 -5.50
C GLU A 214 -21.85 -6.03 -6.29
N LEU A 215 -22.72 -5.04 -6.11
CA LEU A 215 -22.55 -3.69 -6.66
C LEU A 215 -21.37 -3.00 -5.96
N LEU A 216 -20.35 -2.59 -6.72
CA LEU A 216 -19.16 -1.96 -6.18
C LEU A 216 -19.24 -0.44 -6.16
N ALA A 217 -19.79 0.12 -7.24
CA ALA A 217 -19.88 1.55 -7.46
C ALA A 217 -20.93 1.87 -8.53
N VAL A 218 -21.40 3.11 -8.50
CA VAL A 218 -22.15 3.73 -9.59
C VAL A 218 -21.39 4.97 -10.07
N GLY A 219 -21.55 5.36 -11.31
CA GLY A 219 -20.88 6.56 -11.80
C GLY A 219 -21.17 6.88 -13.25
N TYR A 220 -20.51 7.92 -13.74
CA TYR A 220 -20.57 8.30 -15.14
C TYR A 220 -19.23 8.93 -15.57
N GLN A 221 -19.05 9.09 -16.88
CA GLN A 221 -17.87 9.70 -17.46
C GLN A 221 -18.21 11.04 -18.10
N THR A 222 -17.34 12.02 -17.91
CA THR A 222 -17.33 13.27 -18.68
C THR A 222 -15.89 13.61 -19.11
N ARG A 223 -15.70 14.68 -19.87
CA ARG A 223 -14.38 15.05 -20.42
C ARG A 223 -14.09 16.52 -20.24
N ARG A 224 -12.81 16.86 -20.09
CA ARG A 224 -12.32 18.24 -20.12
C ARG A 224 -11.05 18.34 -20.96
N ARG A 225 -10.78 19.52 -21.49
CA ARG A 225 -9.49 19.84 -22.12
C ARG A 225 -8.56 20.47 -21.10
N LEU A 226 -7.30 20.06 -21.13
CA LEU A 226 -6.24 20.62 -20.31
C LEU A 226 -5.10 21.12 -21.19
N ARG A 227 -4.42 22.14 -20.70
CA ARG A 227 -3.22 22.71 -21.30
C ARG A 227 -2.17 22.90 -20.23
N SER A 228 -0.93 22.58 -20.56
CA SER A 228 0.22 22.85 -19.69
C SER A 228 1.49 23.02 -20.54
N GLU A 229 2.61 23.31 -19.89
CA GLU A 229 3.90 23.45 -20.53
C GLU A 229 4.86 22.37 -19.98
N VAL A 230 5.52 21.65 -20.87
CA VAL A 230 6.52 20.64 -20.52
C VAL A 230 7.78 20.92 -21.31
N GLY A 231 8.87 21.27 -20.62
CA GLY A 231 10.17 21.53 -21.25
C GLY A 231 10.14 22.68 -22.27
N GLY A 232 9.40 23.76 -22.00
CA GLY A 232 9.27 24.89 -22.92
C GLY A 232 8.21 24.73 -24.01
N GLN A 233 7.56 23.56 -24.10
CA GLN A 233 6.57 23.27 -25.13
C GLN A 233 5.17 23.21 -24.54
N ALA A 234 4.24 23.96 -25.14
CA ALA A 234 2.83 23.87 -24.80
C ALA A 234 2.25 22.54 -25.29
N ILE A 235 1.59 21.83 -24.39
CA ILE A 235 0.88 20.60 -24.69
C ILE A 235 -0.60 20.76 -24.33
N GLU A 236 -1.46 20.15 -25.13
CA GLU A 236 -2.91 20.10 -24.92
C GLU A 236 -3.38 18.66 -25.02
N TRP A 237 -4.24 18.24 -24.09
CA TRP A 237 -4.81 16.89 -24.11
C TRP A 237 -6.24 16.89 -23.55
N GLU A 238 -6.99 15.85 -23.93
CA GLU A 238 -8.31 15.57 -23.38
C GLU A 238 -8.15 14.63 -22.17
N GLU A 239 -8.77 15.00 -21.05
CA GLU A 239 -8.85 14.17 -19.85
C GLU A 239 -10.29 13.72 -19.63
N SER A 240 -10.48 12.41 -19.55
CA SER A 240 -11.68 11.76 -19.04
C SER A 240 -11.73 11.89 -17.52
N LEU A 241 -12.90 12.33 -17.03
CA LEU A 241 -13.25 12.40 -15.62
C LEU A 241 -14.28 11.32 -15.32
N TYR A 242 -13.93 10.39 -14.44
CA TYR A 242 -14.85 9.36 -13.93
C TYR A 242 -15.39 9.82 -12.58
N VAL A 243 -16.67 10.17 -12.54
CA VAL A 243 -17.37 10.59 -11.33
C VAL A 243 -18.03 9.35 -10.74
N VAL A 244 -17.48 8.86 -9.63
CA VAL A 244 -17.79 7.51 -9.11
C VAL A 244 -18.21 7.61 -7.65
N ARG A 245 -19.34 7.00 -7.30
CA ARG A 245 -19.76 6.73 -5.93
C ARG A 245 -19.51 5.27 -5.56
N SER A 246 -18.68 5.04 -4.55
CA SER A 246 -18.45 3.70 -4.01
C SER A 246 -19.42 3.40 -2.86
N GLU A 247 -20.21 2.33 -2.97
CA GLU A 247 -21.25 2.00 -1.99
C GLU A 247 -20.68 1.70 -0.60
N SER A 248 -19.62 0.89 -0.54
CA SER A 248 -18.98 0.54 0.73
C SER A 248 -18.32 1.74 1.41
N TYR A 249 -17.71 2.64 0.62
CA TYR A 249 -17.12 3.87 1.13
C TYR A 249 -18.18 4.86 1.59
N ALA A 250 -19.28 5.01 0.83
CA ALA A 250 -20.40 5.85 1.20
C ALA A 250 -20.98 5.43 2.57
N GLY A 251 -21.25 4.14 2.76
CA GLY A 251 -21.73 3.60 4.03
C GLY A 251 -20.76 3.88 5.19
N ALA A 252 -19.48 3.56 5.01
CA ALA A 252 -18.46 3.79 6.04
C ALA A 252 -18.20 5.27 6.35
N GLU A 253 -18.34 6.17 5.38
CA GLU A 253 -18.25 7.62 5.61
C GLU A 253 -19.46 8.18 6.36
N LYS A 254 -20.68 7.74 6.00
CA LYS A 254 -21.92 8.11 6.70
C LYS A 254 -21.86 7.67 8.17
N GLU A 255 -21.45 6.43 8.44
CA GLU A 255 -21.32 5.93 9.82
C GLU A 255 -20.25 6.67 10.62
N ARG A 256 -19.09 6.96 10.01
CA ARG A 256 -18.02 7.76 10.64
C ARG A 256 -18.47 9.20 10.92
N LEU A 257 -19.27 9.79 10.03
CA LEU A 257 -19.86 11.11 10.22
C LEU A 257 -20.80 11.10 11.44
N GLU A 258 -21.71 10.13 11.53
CA GLU A 258 -22.64 10.00 12.66
C GLU A 258 -21.92 9.81 13.99
N LYS A 259 -20.94 8.89 14.04
CA LYS A 259 -20.10 8.69 15.24
C LYS A 259 -19.35 9.95 15.66
N ARG A 260 -18.93 10.77 14.69
CA ARG A 260 -18.22 12.03 14.95
C ARG A 260 -19.17 13.11 15.49
N LEU A 261 -20.35 13.24 14.91
CA LEU A 261 -21.39 14.16 15.38
C LEU A 261 -21.84 13.81 16.81
N LEU A 262 -22.07 12.52 17.09
CA LEU A 262 -22.42 12.06 18.43
C LEU A 262 -21.33 12.42 19.46
N ARG A 263 -20.06 12.11 19.17
CA ARG A 263 -18.94 12.43 20.07
C ARG A 263 -18.77 13.93 20.29
N ALA A 264 -18.96 14.74 19.25
CA ALA A 264 -18.91 16.19 19.35
C ALA A 264 -20.05 16.72 20.24
N GLY A 265 -21.27 16.21 20.05
CA GLY A 265 -22.42 16.55 20.89
C GLY A 265 -22.20 16.21 22.35
N GLU A 266 -21.78 14.98 22.65
CA GLU A 266 -21.45 14.55 24.03
C GLU A 266 -20.33 15.40 24.66
N GLU A 267 -19.32 15.81 23.90
CA GLU A 267 -18.23 16.65 24.41
C GLU A 267 -18.69 18.10 24.68
N ILE A 268 -19.62 18.64 23.87
CA ILE A 268 -20.26 19.94 24.12
C ILE A 268 -21.17 19.87 25.35
N GLU A 269 -22.01 18.84 25.47
CA GLU A 269 -22.90 18.68 26.62
C GLU A 269 -22.13 18.54 27.94
N LYS A 270 -20.96 17.89 27.92
CA LYS A 270 -20.05 17.79 29.07
C LYS A 270 -19.54 19.14 29.57
N LEU A 271 -19.61 20.21 28.78
CA LEU A 271 -19.28 21.57 29.24
C LEU A 271 -20.27 22.07 30.30
N ASN A 272 -21.50 21.51 30.35
CA ASN A 272 -22.50 21.81 31.36
C ASN A 272 -22.28 21.07 32.69
N GLU A 273 -21.44 20.02 32.72
CA GLU A 273 -21.26 19.19 33.91
C GLU A 273 -20.52 19.93 35.04
N ARG A 274 -21.13 19.94 36.23
CA ARG A 274 -20.51 20.47 37.45
C ARG A 274 -19.72 19.39 38.17
N ARG A 275 -18.43 19.60 38.40
CA ARG A 275 -17.59 18.72 39.24
C ARG A 275 -16.80 19.52 40.27
N GLN A 276 -16.60 18.94 41.47
CA GLN A 276 -15.79 19.53 42.53
C GLN A 276 -14.35 19.75 42.02
N GLY A 277 -13.84 20.99 42.15
CA GLY A 277 -12.50 21.36 41.69
C GLY A 277 -12.39 21.87 40.24
N LYS A 278 -13.46 21.81 39.43
CA LYS A 278 -13.45 22.43 38.09
C LYS A 278 -13.80 23.92 38.16
N LYS A 279 -13.01 24.75 37.47
CA LYS A 279 -13.25 26.19 37.31
C LYS A 279 -14.61 26.42 36.64
N ARG A 280 -15.42 27.34 37.17
CA ARG A 280 -16.62 27.82 36.48
C ARG A 280 -16.17 28.62 35.24
N LEU A 281 -16.59 28.16 34.08
CA LEU A 281 -16.31 28.85 32.83
C LEU A 281 -17.29 30.02 32.68
N SER A 282 -16.76 31.17 32.26
CA SER A 282 -17.55 32.31 31.82
C SER A 282 -18.25 32.00 30.47
N GLU A 283 -19.21 32.85 30.08
CA GLU A 283 -19.89 32.75 28.78
C GLU A 283 -18.89 32.70 27.61
N ILE A 284 -17.88 33.56 27.64
CA ILE A 284 -16.82 33.62 26.62
C ILE A 284 -16.04 32.32 26.58
N GLU A 285 -15.69 31.75 27.74
CA GLU A 285 -14.94 30.50 27.82
C GLU A 285 -15.76 29.28 27.36
N ILE A 286 -17.06 29.22 27.68
CA ILE A 286 -17.95 28.15 27.20
C ILE A 286 -18.12 28.23 25.69
N LYS A 287 -18.33 29.43 25.15
CA LYS A 287 -18.44 29.63 23.70
C LYS A 287 -17.16 29.21 22.98
N ALA A 288 -16.01 29.66 23.46
CA ALA A 288 -14.72 29.29 22.89
C ALA A 288 -14.47 27.77 22.99
N ALA A 289 -14.81 27.14 24.12
CA ALA A 289 -14.68 25.70 24.30
C ALA A 289 -15.60 24.92 23.36
N ALA A 290 -16.88 25.29 23.24
CA ALA A 290 -17.81 24.64 22.34
C ALA A 290 -17.39 24.78 20.87
N GLN A 291 -16.95 25.97 20.45
CA GLN A 291 -16.40 26.19 19.11
C GLN A 291 -15.11 25.38 18.87
N ALA A 292 -14.25 25.24 19.88
CA ALA A 292 -13.06 24.40 19.78
C ALA A 292 -13.43 22.92 19.59
N VAL A 293 -14.48 22.43 20.26
CA VAL A 293 -15.00 21.06 20.07
C VAL A 293 -15.57 20.88 18.65
N VAL A 294 -16.38 21.82 18.17
CA VAL A 294 -16.91 21.82 16.80
C VAL A 294 -15.78 21.80 15.76
N HIS A 295 -14.74 22.62 15.96
CA HIS A 295 -13.57 22.66 15.08
C HIS A 295 -12.75 21.36 15.14
N LYS A 296 -12.45 20.87 16.35
CA LYS A 296 -11.72 19.62 16.60
C LYS A 296 -12.37 18.43 15.90
N HIS A 297 -13.69 18.31 15.98
CA HIS A 297 -14.45 17.24 15.33
C HIS A 297 -14.87 17.57 13.89
N ARG A 298 -14.50 18.74 13.34
CA ARG A 298 -14.86 19.16 11.98
C ARG A 298 -16.36 19.08 11.74
N CYS A 299 -17.14 19.56 12.70
CA CYS A 299 -18.60 19.52 12.71
C CYS A 299 -19.24 20.87 12.39
N GLY A 300 -18.47 21.87 11.95
CA GLY A 300 -18.85 23.27 11.63
C GLY A 300 -20.35 23.53 11.47
N GLU A 301 -20.83 23.65 10.23
CA GLU A 301 -22.24 23.90 9.90
C GLU A 301 -23.17 22.70 10.17
N LEU A 302 -22.63 21.59 10.69
CA LEU A 302 -23.41 20.37 10.96
C LEU A 302 -24.03 20.38 12.35
N LEU A 303 -23.48 21.19 13.26
CA LEU A 303 -23.96 21.36 14.63
C LEU A 303 -24.22 22.84 14.89
N GLU A 304 -25.41 23.14 15.38
CA GLU A 304 -25.81 24.46 15.84
C GLU A 304 -25.62 24.50 17.35
N VAL A 305 -24.81 25.46 17.81
CA VAL A 305 -24.49 25.61 19.23
C VAL A 305 -25.16 26.87 19.76
N GLU A 306 -26.05 26.69 20.71
CA GLU A 306 -26.76 27.77 21.41
C GLU A 306 -26.35 27.81 22.88
N TRP A 307 -26.57 28.94 23.53
CA TRP A 307 -26.31 29.07 24.97
C TRP A 307 -27.35 29.95 25.65
N GLU A 308 -27.65 29.59 26.88
CA GLU A 308 -28.56 30.31 27.75
C GLU A 308 -27.81 30.78 29.00
N VAL A 309 -27.97 32.05 29.37
CA VAL A 309 -27.39 32.64 30.57
C VAL A 309 -28.51 32.84 31.60
N THR A 310 -28.44 32.13 32.72
CA THR A 310 -29.34 32.30 33.85
C THR A 310 -28.63 33.06 34.97
N GLU A 311 -29.16 34.20 35.38
CA GLU A 311 -28.67 34.95 36.54
C GLU A 311 -29.50 34.63 37.78
N SER A 312 -28.85 34.21 38.87
CA SER A 312 -29.50 34.04 40.16
C SER A 312 -28.87 34.95 41.21
N ARG A 313 -29.71 35.71 41.92
CA ARG A 313 -29.27 36.60 43.00
C ARG A 313 -29.43 35.89 44.33
N LYS A 314 -28.35 35.78 45.09
CA LYS A 314 -28.37 35.24 46.46
C LYS A 314 -27.90 36.30 47.42
N ALA A 315 -28.75 36.62 48.40
CA ALA A 315 -28.35 37.43 49.54
C ALA A 315 -27.41 36.60 50.43
N VAL A 316 -26.13 36.98 50.50
CA VAL A 316 -25.14 36.34 51.38
C VAL A 316 -25.24 37.01 52.74
N ARG A 317 -25.66 36.25 53.76
CA ARG A 317 -25.82 36.75 55.13
C ARG A 317 -24.45 37.09 55.74
N LYS A 318 -24.43 38.12 56.59
CA LYS A 318 -23.25 38.55 57.35
C LYS A 318 -22.63 37.37 58.11
N TYR A 319 -21.34 37.14 57.95
CA TYR A 319 -20.57 36.14 58.71
C TYR A 319 -19.21 36.71 59.10
N ASN A 320 -18.94 36.78 60.41
CA ASN A 320 -17.79 37.49 61.00
C ASN A 320 -17.68 38.95 60.50
N ALA A 321 -16.50 39.38 60.03
CA ALA A 321 -16.22 40.74 59.59
C ALA A 321 -16.69 41.06 58.15
N ARG A 322 -17.31 40.10 57.44
CA ARG A 322 -17.80 40.31 56.07
C ARG A 322 -19.24 40.84 56.08
N VAL A 323 -19.43 41.99 55.42
CA VAL A 323 -20.72 42.67 55.25
C VAL A 323 -21.66 41.81 54.38
N ALA A 324 -22.97 41.94 54.58
CA ALA A 324 -23.94 41.28 53.72
C ALA A 324 -23.79 41.80 52.28
N GLU A 325 -23.64 40.88 51.32
CA GLU A 325 -23.44 41.19 49.90
C GLU A 325 -24.48 40.45 49.05
N GLU A 326 -24.95 41.08 47.98
CA GLU A 326 -25.70 40.38 46.93
C GLU A 326 -24.70 39.66 46.03
N ARG A 327 -24.75 38.32 46.02
CA ARG A 327 -23.98 37.50 45.10
C ARG A 327 -24.81 37.19 43.87
N ILE A 328 -24.35 37.66 42.71
CA ILE A 328 -24.90 37.29 41.40
C ILE A 328 -24.17 36.04 40.93
N ASP A 329 -24.85 34.88 40.99
CA ASP A 329 -24.41 33.63 40.40
C ASP A 329 -24.91 33.58 38.95
N ARG A 330 -24.01 33.73 37.97
CA ARG A 330 -24.30 33.51 36.54
C ARG A 330 -24.03 32.06 36.18
N GLU A 331 -25.04 31.40 35.62
CA GLU A 331 -24.93 30.07 35.05
C GLU A 331 -25.09 30.16 33.54
N VAL A 332 -24.18 29.54 32.79
CA VAL A 332 -24.25 29.45 31.34
C VAL A 332 -24.44 27.98 30.99
N LYS A 333 -25.49 27.68 30.23
CA LYS A 333 -25.78 26.35 29.73
C LYS A 333 -25.64 26.36 28.21
N VAL A 334 -24.82 25.47 27.67
CA VAL A 334 -24.67 25.28 26.22
C VAL A 334 -25.57 24.14 25.75
N THR A 335 -26.28 24.34 24.65
CA THR A 335 -27.06 23.31 23.96
C THR A 335 -26.51 23.13 22.56
N VAL A 336 -26.63 21.91 22.05
CA VAL A 336 -26.20 21.55 20.71
C VAL A 336 -27.37 20.90 19.97
N ALA A 337 -27.69 21.44 18.81
CA ALA A 337 -28.68 20.89 17.89
C ALA A 337 -27.97 20.40 16.63
N ARG A 338 -28.56 19.38 16.00
CA ARG A 338 -28.09 18.85 14.72
C ARG A 338 -28.77 19.59 13.59
N ASN A 339 -27.99 20.15 12.66
CA ASN A 339 -28.54 20.68 11.42
C ASN A 339 -28.77 19.52 10.44
N GLU A 340 -29.95 18.90 10.51
CA GLU A 340 -30.24 17.70 9.72
C GLU A 340 -30.20 17.95 8.21
N GLN A 341 -30.51 19.17 7.74
CA GLN A 341 -30.40 19.53 6.33
C GLN A 341 -28.95 19.54 5.86
N ALA A 342 -28.04 20.17 6.61
CA ALA A 342 -26.61 20.19 6.31
C ALA A 342 -25.98 18.80 6.42
N ILE A 343 -26.42 18.00 7.40
CA ILE A 343 -25.99 16.61 7.58
C ILE A 343 -26.42 15.75 6.39
N GLU A 344 -27.68 15.83 5.96
CA GLU A 344 -28.17 15.04 4.84
C GLU A 344 -27.48 15.45 3.53
N ARG A 345 -27.31 16.76 3.32
CA ARG A 345 -26.49 17.27 2.21
C ARG A 345 -25.09 16.67 2.24
N LYS A 346 -24.41 16.64 3.39
CA LYS A 346 -23.08 16.03 3.52
C LYS A 346 -23.08 14.52 3.25
N LYS A 347 -24.14 13.82 3.67
CA LYS A 347 -24.32 12.38 3.41
C LYS A 347 -24.51 12.08 1.92
N ASN A 348 -25.15 12.96 1.16
CA ASN A 348 -25.34 12.79 -0.29
C ASN A 348 -24.02 12.79 -1.07
N TYR A 349 -23.03 13.59 -0.64
CA TYR A 349 -21.68 13.57 -1.22
C TYR A 349 -20.78 12.43 -0.71
N SER A 350 -21.24 11.60 0.24
CA SER A 350 -20.42 10.52 0.80
C SER A 350 -20.13 9.43 -0.24
N GLY A 351 -18.87 8.98 -0.29
CA GLY A 351 -18.41 7.96 -1.23
C GLY A 351 -18.16 8.42 -2.66
N TRP A 352 -18.48 9.67 -3.02
CA TRP A 352 -18.16 10.24 -4.33
C TRP A 352 -16.69 10.61 -4.46
N ARG A 353 -16.08 10.26 -5.60
CA ARG A 353 -14.72 10.59 -5.99
C ARG A 353 -14.67 10.88 -7.49
N VAL A 354 -13.70 11.68 -7.91
CA VAL A 354 -13.42 11.91 -9.33
C VAL A 354 -12.03 11.36 -9.67
N TYR A 355 -11.95 10.56 -10.72
CA TYR A 355 -10.68 10.06 -11.26
C TYR A 355 -10.39 10.72 -12.60
N GLY A 356 -9.14 11.12 -12.82
CA GLY A 356 -8.67 11.66 -14.09
C GLY A 356 -7.87 10.63 -14.89
N SER A 357 -8.09 10.58 -16.20
CA SER A 357 -7.30 9.79 -17.14
C SER A 357 -7.22 10.44 -18.53
N ASN A 358 -6.06 10.35 -19.20
CA ASN A 358 -5.91 10.72 -20.61
C ASN A 358 -6.09 9.52 -21.57
N GLN A 359 -6.51 8.35 -21.08
CA GLN A 359 -6.84 7.21 -21.95
C GLN A 359 -8.19 7.45 -22.63
N LYS A 360 -8.20 7.43 -23.97
CA LYS A 360 -9.39 7.72 -24.80
C LYS A 360 -10.48 6.65 -24.67
N GLU A 361 -10.07 5.39 -24.67
CA GLU A 361 -10.92 4.20 -24.63
C GLU A 361 -10.70 3.48 -23.30
N LEU A 362 -11.19 4.05 -22.22
CA LEU A 362 -11.22 3.40 -20.90
C LEU A 362 -12.65 3.48 -20.38
N GLU A 363 -13.30 2.33 -20.23
CA GLU A 363 -14.67 2.29 -19.74
C GLU A 363 -14.71 2.60 -18.23
N LEU A 364 -15.86 3.09 -17.74
CA LEU A 364 -16.08 3.35 -16.31
C LEU A 364 -15.75 2.12 -15.46
N ARG A 365 -16.23 0.94 -15.88
CA ARG A 365 -15.96 -0.33 -15.22
C ARG A 365 -14.47 -0.60 -15.10
N GLU A 366 -13.72 -0.40 -16.18
CA GLU A 366 -12.28 -0.62 -16.19
C GLU A 366 -11.54 0.39 -15.32
N ALA A 367 -11.93 1.66 -15.31
CA ALA A 367 -11.35 2.68 -14.43
C ALA A 367 -11.57 2.32 -12.95
N VAL A 368 -12.79 1.93 -12.58
CA VAL A 368 -13.15 1.52 -11.20
C VAL A 368 -12.37 0.27 -10.78
N LEU A 369 -12.32 -0.76 -11.62
CA LEU A 369 -11.60 -2.00 -11.31
C LEU A 369 -10.08 -1.76 -11.25
N SER A 370 -9.53 -0.99 -12.19
CA SER A 370 -8.10 -0.64 -12.22
C SER A 370 -7.69 0.07 -10.94
N TYR A 371 -8.50 0.99 -10.41
CA TYR A 371 -8.20 1.67 -9.16
C TYR A 371 -8.45 0.79 -7.92
N ARG A 372 -9.51 -0.02 -7.89
CA ARG A 372 -9.75 -0.96 -6.77
C ARG A 372 -8.64 -2.02 -6.66
N GLU A 373 -8.05 -2.43 -7.78
CA GLU A 373 -6.89 -3.33 -7.82
C GLU A 373 -5.57 -2.68 -7.38
N GLN A 374 -5.59 -1.43 -6.89
CA GLN A 374 -4.41 -0.79 -6.29
C GLN A 374 -3.87 -1.59 -5.08
N TYR A 375 -4.65 -2.48 -4.46
CA TYR A 375 -4.13 -3.39 -3.43
C TYR A 375 -2.95 -4.28 -3.92
N GLN A 376 -2.75 -4.46 -5.23
CA GLN A 376 -1.64 -5.30 -5.72
C GLN A 376 -0.27 -4.72 -5.36
N ILE A 377 -0.09 -3.38 -5.43
CA ILE A 377 1.16 -2.76 -4.97
C ILE A 377 1.27 -2.77 -3.45
N GLU A 378 0.14 -2.65 -2.74
CA GLU A 378 0.08 -2.80 -1.29
C GLU A 378 0.49 -4.22 -0.85
N HIS A 379 0.18 -5.25 -1.64
CA HIS A 379 0.61 -6.63 -1.38
C HIS A 379 2.13 -6.77 -1.50
N SER A 380 2.75 -6.16 -2.52
CA SER A 380 4.21 -6.14 -2.66
C SER A 380 4.90 -5.37 -1.52
N ILE A 381 4.34 -4.22 -1.13
CA ILE A 381 4.80 -3.45 0.05
C ILE A 381 4.64 -4.26 1.34
N SER A 382 3.52 -4.97 1.47
CA SER A 382 3.22 -5.84 2.61
C SER A 382 4.18 -7.01 2.68
N ARG A 383 4.52 -7.64 1.56
CA ARG A 383 5.56 -8.69 1.50
C ARG A 383 6.92 -8.15 1.93
N LEU A 384 7.31 -7.00 1.40
CA LEU A 384 8.57 -6.34 1.70
C LEU A 384 8.72 -6.06 3.20
N LYS A 385 7.69 -5.46 3.82
CA LYS A 385 7.69 -5.12 5.26
C LYS A 385 7.36 -6.29 6.19
N GLY A 386 6.61 -7.26 5.69
CA GLY A 386 6.03 -8.35 6.47
C GLY A 386 7.06 -9.32 7.00
N ARG A 387 6.64 -10.20 7.91
CA ARG A 387 7.53 -11.12 8.63
C ARG A 387 8.36 -12.05 7.75
N ARG A 388 7.92 -12.32 6.52
CA ARG A 388 8.58 -13.29 5.62
C ARG A 388 9.87 -12.73 5.02
N LEU A 389 9.85 -11.50 4.52
CA LEU A 389 11.06 -10.81 4.01
C LEU A 389 11.74 -9.96 5.07
N GLY A 390 10.98 -9.48 6.06
CA GLY A 390 11.53 -8.99 7.32
C GLY A 390 12.30 -7.68 7.22
N LEU A 391 11.89 -6.74 6.35
CA LEU A 391 12.52 -5.42 6.31
C LEU A 391 12.42 -4.67 7.65
N GLN A 392 11.42 -5.01 8.49
CA GLN A 392 11.19 -4.39 9.78
C GLN A 392 11.32 -5.38 10.95
N PRO A 393 11.89 -4.98 12.09
CA PRO A 393 12.63 -3.72 12.34
C PRO A 393 14.05 -3.72 11.71
N MET A 394 14.54 -2.54 11.31
CA MET A 394 15.85 -2.39 10.69
C MET A 394 16.91 -1.88 11.67
N TYR A 395 17.97 -2.66 11.88
CA TYR A 395 19.06 -2.34 12.82
C TYR A 395 20.39 -1.95 12.14
N LEU A 396 20.40 -1.92 10.80
CA LEU A 396 21.57 -1.49 10.03
C LEU A 396 21.87 -0.01 10.30
N GLN A 397 23.15 0.27 10.54
CA GLN A 397 23.63 1.61 10.91
C GLN A 397 24.12 2.42 9.72
N LYS A 398 24.60 1.75 8.66
CA LYS A 398 25.11 2.40 7.44
C LYS A 398 23.99 2.56 6.41
N GLU A 399 23.81 3.76 5.89
CA GLU A 399 22.74 4.11 4.95
C GLU A 399 22.83 3.35 3.62
N GLU A 400 24.05 3.07 3.15
CA GLU A 400 24.26 2.26 1.95
C GLU A 400 23.78 0.83 2.19
N ARG A 401 24.05 0.25 3.36
CA ARG A 401 23.58 -1.11 3.69
C ARG A 401 22.05 -1.15 3.84
N ILE A 402 21.45 -0.08 4.36
CA ILE A 402 19.98 0.08 4.42
C ILE A 402 19.39 0.05 3.00
N THR A 403 19.94 0.86 2.11
CA THR A 403 19.52 0.92 0.70
C THR A 403 19.71 -0.42 0.01
N GLY A 404 20.88 -1.04 0.17
CA GLY A 404 21.19 -2.35 -0.36
C GLY A 404 20.25 -3.45 0.13
N LEU A 405 19.85 -3.41 1.41
CA LEU A 405 18.89 -4.38 1.96
C LEU A 405 17.51 -4.21 1.33
N ILE A 406 17.04 -2.98 1.16
CA ILE A 406 15.78 -2.70 0.48
C ILE A 406 15.82 -3.25 -0.95
N HIS A 407 16.89 -2.94 -1.70
CA HIS A 407 17.11 -3.47 -3.05
C HIS A 407 17.11 -5.00 -3.09
N LEU A 408 17.87 -5.65 -2.21
CA LEU A 408 17.89 -7.11 -2.10
C LEU A 408 16.50 -7.70 -1.85
N LEU A 409 15.76 -7.16 -0.88
CA LEU A 409 14.43 -7.68 -0.54
C LEU A 409 13.40 -7.41 -1.65
N THR A 410 13.54 -6.33 -2.43
CA THR A 410 12.70 -6.13 -3.62
C THR A 410 12.95 -7.16 -4.72
N LEU A 411 14.18 -7.69 -4.85
CA LEU A 411 14.44 -8.85 -5.70
C LEU A 411 13.72 -10.09 -5.16
N CYS A 412 13.69 -10.29 -3.85
CA CYS A 412 12.90 -11.38 -3.26
C CYS A 412 11.39 -11.22 -3.52
N VAL A 413 10.83 -10.00 -3.41
CA VAL A 413 9.43 -9.74 -3.78
C VAL A 413 9.18 -10.13 -5.24
N ARG A 414 10.09 -9.75 -6.15
CA ARG A 414 10.02 -10.13 -7.56
C ARG A 414 9.97 -11.65 -7.75
N GLU A 415 10.87 -12.41 -7.13
CA GLU A 415 10.87 -13.87 -7.23
C GLU A 415 9.55 -14.47 -6.75
N LEU A 416 9.00 -13.99 -5.62
CA LEU A 416 7.69 -14.43 -5.13
C LEU A 416 6.56 -14.12 -6.12
N THR A 417 6.55 -12.93 -6.73
CA THR A 417 5.53 -12.57 -7.72
C THR A 417 5.65 -13.38 -9.01
N LEU A 418 6.87 -13.72 -9.44
CA LEU A 418 7.10 -14.57 -10.61
C LEU A 418 6.68 -16.01 -10.35
N LEU A 419 6.97 -16.55 -9.15
CA LEU A 419 6.52 -17.88 -8.75
C LEU A 419 4.99 -18.01 -8.84
N GLU A 420 4.27 -17.00 -8.32
CA GLU A 420 2.82 -16.94 -8.44
C GLU A 420 2.36 -16.83 -9.88
N PHE A 421 2.98 -15.96 -10.67
CA PHE A 421 2.61 -15.74 -12.05
C PHE A 421 2.72 -17.02 -12.88
N VAL A 422 3.83 -17.74 -12.78
CA VAL A 422 4.06 -18.97 -13.54
C VAL A 422 3.00 -20.01 -13.21
N VAL A 423 2.80 -20.32 -11.93
CA VAL A 423 1.82 -21.35 -11.51
C VAL A 423 0.40 -20.94 -11.89
N ARG A 424 0.01 -19.69 -11.64
CA ARG A 424 -1.34 -19.19 -11.93
C ARG A 424 -1.63 -19.16 -13.42
N ARG A 425 -0.64 -18.79 -14.24
CA ARG A 425 -0.77 -18.79 -15.70
C ARG A 425 -0.99 -20.19 -16.24
N GLU A 426 -0.21 -21.17 -15.78
CA GLU A 426 -0.36 -22.55 -16.26
C GLU A 426 -1.67 -23.19 -15.79
N LEU A 427 -2.11 -22.92 -14.55
CA LEU A 427 -3.45 -23.33 -14.08
C LEU A 427 -4.58 -22.71 -14.93
N ALA A 428 -4.47 -21.42 -15.25
CA ALA A 428 -5.46 -20.73 -16.06
C ALA A 428 -5.52 -21.27 -17.49
N LYS A 429 -4.36 -21.53 -18.12
CA LYS A 429 -4.29 -22.16 -19.46
C LYS A 429 -4.96 -23.54 -19.49
N GLN A 430 -4.82 -24.30 -18.41
CA GLN A 430 -5.39 -25.66 -18.29
C GLN A 430 -6.86 -25.64 -17.83
N GLY A 431 -7.39 -24.50 -17.40
CA GLY A 431 -8.73 -24.40 -16.83
C GLY A 431 -8.88 -25.10 -15.47
N GLU A 432 -7.77 -25.39 -14.81
CA GLU A 432 -7.70 -26.27 -13.64
C GLU A 432 -7.61 -25.51 -12.31
N GLN A 433 -7.81 -26.24 -11.22
CA GLN A 433 -7.54 -25.78 -9.86
C GLN A 433 -6.55 -26.71 -9.19
N LEU A 434 -5.67 -26.17 -8.34
CA LEU A 434 -4.72 -26.95 -7.59
C LEU A 434 -5.38 -27.53 -6.33
N LYS A 435 -5.41 -28.86 -6.24
CA LYS A 435 -5.90 -29.62 -5.08
C LYS A 435 -4.73 -30.09 -4.20
N GLY A 436 -4.97 -30.24 -2.90
CA GLY A 436 -4.01 -30.85 -1.96
C GLY A 436 -2.93 -29.92 -1.41
N ILE A 437 -2.87 -28.66 -1.87
CA ILE A 437 -1.87 -27.69 -1.41
C ILE A 437 -2.12 -27.19 0.03
N TYR A 438 -3.37 -27.27 0.52
CA TYR A 438 -3.70 -26.90 1.90
C TYR A 438 -3.53 -28.10 2.83
N SER A 439 -2.45 -28.12 3.62
CA SER A 439 -2.12 -29.20 4.55
C SER A 439 -3.26 -29.55 5.52
N SER A 440 -3.98 -28.55 6.02
CA SER A 440 -5.11 -28.69 6.96
C SER A 440 -6.49 -28.85 6.29
N GLN A 441 -6.61 -28.63 4.98
CA GLN A 441 -7.90 -28.61 4.25
C GLN A 441 -7.77 -29.33 2.90
N ARG A 442 -7.58 -30.65 2.92
CA ARG A 442 -7.27 -31.47 1.72
C ARG A 442 -8.29 -31.37 0.57
N GLY A 443 -9.55 -31.02 0.88
CA GLY A 443 -10.60 -30.83 -0.13
C GLY A 443 -10.61 -29.46 -0.81
N ARG A 444 -9.96 -28.45 -0.20
CA ARG A 444 -9.94 -27.09 -0.73
C ARG A 444 -9.02 -26.99 -1.95
N GLN A 445 -9.52 -26.31 -2.98
CA GLN A 445 -8.82 -26.09 -4.23
C GLN A 445 -8.58 -24.59 -4.45
N THR A 446 -7.59 -24.24 -5.25
CA THR A 446 -7.32 -22.83 -5.59
C THR A 446 -6.79 -22.68 -7.01
N ARG A 447 -7.27 -21.64 -7.71
CA ARG A 447 -6.72 -21.17 -8.98
C ARG A 447 -5.57 -20.17 -8.79
N ARG A 448 -5.46 -19.61 -7.59
CA ARG A 448 -4.54 -18.51 -7.25
C ARG A 448 -3.70 -18.86 -6.03
N PRO A 449 -2.91 -19.94 -6.05
CA PRO A 449 -2.00 -20.24 -4.95
C PRO A 449 -1.03 -19.07 -4.74
N SER A 450 -0.68 -18.78 -3.50
CA SER A 450 0.35 -17.78 -3.20
C SER A 450 1.74 -18.40 -3.25
N ALA A 451 2.77 -17.58 -3.43
CA ALA A 451 4.16 -18.04 -3.40
C ALA A 451 4.48 -18.75 -2.09
N GLU A 452 4.01 -18.19 -0.97
CA GLU A 452 4.22 -18.75 0.36
C GLU A 452 3.58 -20.13 0.49
N LEU A 453 2.38 -20.33 -0.05
CA LEU A 453 1.68 -21.60 -0.04
C LEU A 453 2.36 -22.64 -0.94
N ILE A 454 2.89 -22.21 -2.09
CA ILE A 454 3.69 -23.05 -3.00
C ILE A 454 4.96 -23.51 -2.27
N LEU A 455 5.71 -22.59 -1.65
CA LEU A 455 6.95 -22.91 -0.93
C LEU A 455 6.70 -23.79 0.28
N GLU A 456 5.61 -23.56 1.03
CA GLU A 456 5.22 -24.38 2.18
C GLU A 456 4.92 -25.83 1.80
N ALA A 457 4.41 -26.08 0.59
CA ALA A 457 4.17 -27.44 0.09
C ALA A 457 5.46 -28.26 -0.08
N PHE A 458 6.64 -27.61 -0.17
CA PHE A 458 7.95 -28.27 -0.22
C PHE A 458 8.63 -28.35 1.14
N CYS A 459 8.01 -27.85 2.23
CA CYS A 459 8.52 -28.08 3.57
C CYS A 459 8.43 -29.57 3.95
N GLY A 460 9.43 -30.06 4.68
CA GLY A 460 9.50 -31.45 5.15
C GLY A 460 10.20 -32.43 4.21
N ILE A 461 10.68 -31.97 3.05
CA ILE A 461 11.59 -32.78 2.22
C ILE A 461 12.94 -32.88 2.94
N SER A 462 13.38 -34.11 3.23
CA SER A 462 14.66 -34.36 3.89
C SER A 462 15.59 -35.20 3.02
N VAL A 463 16.89 -34.95 3.16
CA VAL A 463 17.97 -35.79 2.61
C VAL A 463 18.71 -36.42 3.79
N THR A 464 18.69 -37.75 3.88
CA THR A 464 19.43 -38.52 4.89
C THR A 464 20.71 -39.05 4.26
N THR A 465 21.86 -38.76 4.88
CA THR A 465 23.15 -39.34 4.47
C THR A 465 23.52 -40.44 5.44
N VAL A 466 23.78 -41.64 4.93
CA VAL A 466 24.21 -42.81 5.72
C VAL A 466 25.51 -43.35 5.14
N GLU A 467 26.40 -43.82 6.01
CA GLU A 467 27.63 -44.51 5.60
C GLU A 467 27.40 -46.03 5.66
N VAL A 468 27.57 -46.70 4.52
CA VAL A 468 27.39 -48.15 4.40
C VAL A 468 28.63 -48.73 3.72
N ALA A 469 29.37 -49.58 4.44
CA ALA A 469 30.60 -50.22 3.96
C ALA A 469 31.63 -49.21 3.40
N GLY A 470 31.84 -48.09 4.11
CA GLY A 470 32.79 -47.03 3.73
C GLY A 470 32.35 -46.18 2.54
N LYS A 471 31.13 -46.36 2.03
CA LYS A 471 30.52 -45.51 1.00
C LYS A 471 29.40 -44.67 1.59
N GLN A 472 29.42 -43.38 1.34
CA GLN A 472 28.27 -42.52 1.65
C GLN A 472 27.15 -42.80 0.66
N LYS A 473 25.94 -42.99 1.18
CA LYS A 473 24.70 -43.07 0.41
C LYS A 473 23.76 -41.98 0.87
N ARG A 474 23.02 -41.38 -0.07
CA ARG A 474 22.02 -40.34 0.22
C ARG A 474 20.63 -40.84 -0.13
N LEU A 475 19.67 -40.57 0.74
CA LEU A 475 18.27 -40.93 0.59
C LEU A 475 17.44 -39.66 0.63
N LEU A 476 16.64 -39.42 -0.41
CA LEU A 476 15.71 -38.30 -0.48
C LEU A 476 14.31 -38.78 -0.10
N SER A 477 13.58 -37.97 0.67
CA SER A 477 12.14 -38.17 0.90
C SER A 477 11.37 -38.15 -0.42
N GLU A 478 10.49 -39.13 -0.66
CA GLU A 478 9.67 -39.16 -1.88
C GLU A 478 8.84 -37.88 -2.02
N LEU A 479 8.80 -37.34 -3.24
CA LEU A 479 7.96 -36.20 -3.55
C LEU A 479 6.50 -36.64 -3.65
N ASN A 480 5.60 -35.90 -3.03
CA ASN A 480 4.17 -36.19 -3.12
C ASN A 480 3.56 -35.66 -4.43
N GLU A 481 2.32 -36.08 -4.72
CA GLU A 481 1.59 -35.69 -5.94
C GLU A 481 1.48 -34.17 -6.13
N VAL A 482 1.30 -33.41 -5.03
CA VAL A 482 1.18 -31.95 -5.09
C VAL A 482 2.52 -31.31 -5.44
N GLN A 483 3.62 -31.81 -4.87
CA GLN A 483 4.98 -31.35 -5.18
C GLN A 483 5.33 -31.66 -6.64
N HIS A 484 5.02 -32.85 -7.13
CA HIS A 484 5.18 -33.19 -8.55
C HIS A 484 4.35 -32.27 -9.46
N ARG A 485 3.09 -32.01 -9.09
CA ARG A 485 2.23 -31.11 -9.84
C ARG A 485 2.76 -29.68 -9.85
N LEU A 486 3.27 -29.18 -8.72
CA LEU A 486 3.88 -27.85 -8.63
C LEU A 486 5.14 -27.74 -9.48
N LEU A 487 6.02 -28.75 -9.48
CA LEU A 487 7.20 -28.77 -10.36
C LEU A 487 6.82 -28.72 -11.85
N MET A 488 5.78 -29.46 -12.25
CA MET A 488 5.25 -29.39 -13.62
C MET A 488 4.72 -28.00 -13.96
N LEU A 489 3.90 -27.41 -13.08
CA LEU A 489 3.36 -26.05 -13.29
C LEU A 489 4.45 -24.98 -13.34
N LEU A 490 5.54 -25.16 -12.61
CA LEU A 490 6.72 -24.29 -12.62
C LEU A 490 7.65 -24.52 -13.82
N ASN A 491 7.39 -25.56 -14.61
CA ASN A 491 8.30 -26.03 -15.67
C ASN A 491 9.71 -26.32 -15.13
N LEU A 492 9.79 -26.94 -13.94
CA LEU A 492 11.02 -27.34 -13.28
C LEU A 492 11.15 -28.87 -13.29
N PRO A 493 12.31 -29.43 -13.68
CA PRO A 493 12.50 -30.87 -13.70
C PRO A 493 12.60 -31.44 -12.28
N ARG A 494 12.09 -32.67 -12.09
CA ARG A 494 12.19 -33.41 -10.82
C ARG A 494 13.63 -33.70 -10.42
N SER A 495 14.53 -33.74 -11.41
CA SER A 495 15.97 -33.92 -11.23
C SER A 495 16.61 -32.88 -10.30
N ILE A 496 16.01 -31.70 -10.10
CA ILE A 496 16.47 -30.72 -9.10
C ILE A 496 16.53 -31.35 -7.71
N TYR A 497 15.55 -32.20 -7.37
CA TYR A 497 15.51 -32.91 -6.10
C TYR A 497 16.17 -34.28 -6.20
N GLU A 498 15.82 -35.07 -7.22
CA GLU A 498 16.30 -36.45 -7.35
C GLU A 498 17.82 -36.53 -7.43
N SER A 499 18.47 -35.53 -8.06
CA SER A 499 19.93 -35.48 -8.13
C SER A 499 20.59 -35.39 -6.75
N LEU A 500 19.93 -34.85 -5.72
CA LEU A 500 20.45 -34.80 -4.34
C LEU A 500 20.67 -36.20 -3.72
N SER A 501 20.02 -37.23 -4.27
CA SER A 501 20.15 -38.62 -3.87
C SER A 501 21.10 -39.44 -4.74
N CYS A 502 21.43 -38.95 -5.94
CA CYS A 502 22.41 -39.58 -6.82
C CYS A 502 23.82 -39.15 -6.39
N ASP A 503 24.78 -40.08 -6.41
CA ASP A 503 26.18 -39.83 -6.10
C ASP A 503 26.74 -38.72 -7.02
N PHE A 504 26.70 -37.47 -6.58
CA PHE A 504 27.30 -36.38 -7.32
C PHE A 504 28.83 -36.56 -7.32
N ILE A 505 29.34 -36.73 -8.54
CA ILE A 505 30.70 -36.57 -9.05
C ILE A 505 31.78 -36.37 -7.98
N ASN A 506 32.70 -37.35 -7.94
CA ASN A 506 33.97 -37.34 -7.22
C ASN A 506 34.54 -35.93 -6.99
N PRO A 507 34.99 -35.59 -5.76
CA PRO A 507 35.78 -34.38 -5.57
C PRO A 507 37.00 -34.45 -6.49
N VAL A 508 37.27 -33.35 -7.19
CA VAL A 508 38.52 -33.20 -7.95
C VAL A 508 39.67 -33.48 -6.97
N PRO A 509 40.57 -34.44 -7.25
CA PRO A 509 41.75 -34.64 -6.42
C PRO A 509 42.56 -33.35 -6.41
N SER A 510 42.92 -32.91 -5.21
CA SER A 510 43.78 -31.75 -4.94
C SER A 510 45.11 -31.81 -5.68
#